data_AF-J0CUX8-F1
#
_entry.id   AF-J0CUX8-F1
#
_cell.length_a   1.000
_cell.length_b   1.000
_cell.length_c   1.000
_cell.angle_alpha   90.00
_cell.angle_beta   90.00
_cell.angle_gamma   90.00
#
_symmetry.space_group_name_H-M   'P 1'
#
loop_
_entity.id
_entity.type
_entity.pdbx_description
1 polymer ?
#
loop_
_entity_poly.entity_id
_entity_poly.type
_entity_poly.pdbx_seq_one_letter_code
_entity_poly.pdbx_strand_id
1 'polypeptide(L)'
;QPQVRLRPEYPHLAGDKNVDRAVVTEAGAGGIGCSKYYEAYGRRGQTGGLMAAWCPHSVCLGFHCIPKGEGRNDVFSALFTRWPEAPRVVVYDFACALAHYCMLREPRYFKNTRFVIDGFHAQGHTRCTKA
;
A
#
# COMPACT_ATOMS: atom_id res chain seq x y z
N GLN A 1 1.84 16.68 -3.14
CA GLN A 1 3.23 17.14 -3.33
C GLN A 1 3.73 16.74 -4.73
N PRO A 2 4.61 17.53 -5.37
CA PRO A 2 5.18 17.19 -6.67
C PRO A 2 6.02 15.91 -6.59
N GLN A 3 6.30 15.30 -7.73
CA GLN A 3 7.19 14.14 -7.80
C GLN A 3 8.62 14.56 -7.53
N VAL A 4 9.24 13.99 -6.49
CA VAL A 4 10.64 14.25 -6.15
C VAL A 4 11.58 13.14 -6.62
N ARG A 5 11.05 11.93 -6.84
CA ARG A 5 11.81 10.76 -7.31
C ARG A 5 11.01 9.91 -8.29
N LEU A 6 11.71 9.22 -9.17
CA LEU A 6 11.12 8.17 -10.01
C LEU A 6 10.95 6.88 -9.20
N ARG A 7 9.95 6.08 -9.57
CA ARG A 7 9.75 4.73 -9.01
C ARG A 7 10.87 3.82 -9.57
N PRO A 8 11.78 3.28 -8.75
CA PRO A 8 12.85 2.41 -9.24
C PRO A 8 12.28 1.09 -9.74
N GLU A 9 13.06 0.34 -10.50
CA GLU A 9 12.75 -1.05 -10.84
C GLU A 9 13.77 -1.96 -10.17
N TYR A 10 13.32 -3.07 -9.59
CA TYR A 10 14.15 -4.04 -8.90
C TYR A 10 14.16 -5.35 -9.69
N PRO A 11 15.03 -5.49 -10.73
CA PRO A 11 15.00 -6.62 -11.65
C PRO A 11 15.29 -7.97 -10.97
N HIS A 12 15.98 -7.95 -9.83
CA HIS A 12 16.30 -9.14 -9.05
C HIS A 12 15.21 -9.53 -8.05
N LEU A 13 14.17 -8.71 -7.88
CA LEU A 13 13.02 -9.05 -7.05
C LEU A 13 11.93 -9.69 -7.93
N ALA A 14 11.70 -10.99 -7.70
CA ALA A 14 10.63 -11.71 -8.36
C ALA A 14 9.29 -11.01 -8.10
N GLY A 15 8.59 -10.65 -9.18
CA GLY A 15 7.28 -10.01 -9.12
C GLY A 15 7.29 -8.52 -8.74
N ASP A 16 8.41 -7.82 -8.92
CA ASP A 16 8.52 -6.38 -8.58
C ASP A 16 7.51 -5.45 -9.28
N LYS A 17 6.94 -5.91 -10.39
CA LYS A 17 5.90 -5.20 -11.16
C LYS A 17 4.55 -5.90 -11.13
N ASN A 18 4.44 -7.01 -10.40
CA ASN A 18 3.19 -7.74 -10.31
C ASN A 18 2.23 -6.92 -9.45
N VAL A 19 1.01 -6.76 -9.94
CA VAL A 19 -0.09 -6.26 -9.11
C VAL A 19 -0.29 -7.27 -8.00
N ASP A 20 -0.39 -6.80 -6.75
CA ASP A 20 -0.76 -7.63 -5.61
C ASP A 20 -2.20 -8.13 -5.82
N ARG A 21 -2.38 -9.14 -6.65
CA ARG A 21 -3.68 -9.77 -6.88
C ARG A 21 -3.99 -10.62 -5.66
N ALA A 22 -5.14 -10.37 -5.05
CA ALA A 22 -5.77 -11.42 -4.26
C ALA A 22 -6.11 -12.57 -5.22
N VAL A 23 -5.46 -13.73 -5.04
CA VAL A 23 -5.98 -14.96 -5.61
C VAL A 23 -7.14 -15.34 -4.69
N VAL A 24 -8.37 -15.13 -5.15
CA VAL A 24 -9.53 -15.73 -4.51
C VAL A 24 -9.46 -17.21 -4.84
N THR A 25 -8.91 -18.01 -3.93
CA THR A 25 -9.06 -19.46 -3.98
C THR A 25 -10.49 -19.79 -3.56
N GLU A 26 -11.08 -20.87 -4.09
CA GLU A 26 -12.43 -21.32 -3.73
C GLU A 26 -12.62 -21.54 -2.21
N ALA A 27 -11.51 -21.63 -1.45
CA ALA A 27 -11.46 -21.73 0.00
C ALA A 27 -11.47 -20.37 0.75
N GLY A 28 -11.63 -19.24 0.07
CA GLY A 28 -11.87 -17.92 0.70
C GLY A 28 -10.71 -17.32 1.50
N ALA A 29 -9.52 -17.95 1.51
CA ALA A 29 -8.38 -17.51 2.30
C ALA A 29 -7.07 -17.72 1.53
N GLY A 30 -6.56 -16.69 0.83
CA GLY A 30 -5.32 -16.87 0.07
C GLY A 30 -4.74 -15.70 -0.72
N GLY A 31 -4.95 -14.44 -0.31
CA GLY A 31 -4.41 -13.29 -1.05
C GLY A 31 -3.82 -12.19 -0.18
N ILE A 32 -2.68 -11.62 -0.61
CA ILE A 32 -1.97 -10.48 0.00
C ILE A 32 -2.50 -9.16 -0.60
N GLY A 33 -3.75 -9.10 -1.06
CA GLY A 33 -4.32 -7.94 -1.76
C GLY A 33 -5.78 -7.71 -1.40
N CYS A 34 -6.23 -6.45 -1.45
CA CYS A 34 -7.62 -6.08 -1.19
C CYS A 34 -8.40 -6.06 -2.52
N SER A 35 -9.09 -7.15 -2.86
CA SER A 35 -9.89 -7.25 -4.10
C SER A 35 -11.39 -7.12 -3.87
N LYS A 36 -11.82 -6.77 -2.65
CA LYS A 36 -13.20 -6.93 -2.14
C LYS A 36 -14.32 -6.45 -3.08
N TYR A 37 -14.04 -5.52 -4.00
CA TYR A 37 -15.00 -5.10 -5.03
C TYR A 37 -14.40 -4.86 -6.44
N TYR A 38 -13.17 -5.29 -6.72
CA TYR A 38 -12.51 -4.97 -8.00
C TYR A 38 -13.27 -5.56 -9.20
N GLU A 39 -13.87 -6.74 -9.08
CA GLU A 39 -14.65 -7.34 -10.17
C GLU A 39 -15.94 -6.56 -10.49
N ALA A 40 -16.53 -5.90 -9.49
CA ALA A 40 -17.73 -5.09 -9.65
C ALA A 40 -17.42 -3.72 -10.30
N TYR A 41 -16.30 -3.09 -9.93
CA TYR A 41 -15.94 -1.75 -10.41
C TYR A 41 -15.04 -1.75 -11.66
N GLY A 42 -14.11 -2.71 -11.78
CA GLY A 42 -13.18 -2.80 -12.91
C GLY A 42 -13.86 -3.07 -14.25
N ARG A 43 -15.01 -3.77 -14.25
CA ARG A 43 -15.83 -3.98 -15.46
C ARG A 43 -16.44 -2.69 -16.02
N ARG A 44 -16.50 -1.61 -15.22
CA ARG A 44 -17.08 -0.31 -15.61
C ARG A 44 -16.03 0.73 -16.03
N GLY A 45 -14.76 0.32 -16.19
CA GLY A 45 -13.66 1.24 -16.55
C GLY A 45 -13.28 2.23 -15.45
N GLN A 46 -13.66 1.95 -14.20
CA GLN A 46 -13.33 2.79 -13.05
C GLN A 46 -11.94 2.46 -12.50
N THR A 47 -11.27 3.46 -11.93
CA THR A 47 -10.01 3.24 -11.20
C THR A 47 -10.26 2.36 -9.97
N GLY A 48 -9.23 1.68 -9.48
CA GLY A 48 -9.27 0.91 -8.23
C GLY A 48 -9.58 1.77 -7.00
N GLY A 49 -9.34 3.07 -7.08
CA GLY A 49 -9.70 4.04 -6.07
C GLY A 49 -8.70 5.18 -5.97
N LEU A 50 -8.80 5.91 -4.86
CA LEU A 50 -7.87 6.97 -4.47
C LEU A 50 -7.30 6.62 -3.10
N MET A 51 -5.98 6.69 -2.95
CA MET A 51 -5.32 6.69 -1.65
C MET A 51 -5.01 8.13 -1.27
N ALA A 52 -5.65 8.64 -0.22
CA ALA A 52 -5.40 9.98 0.29
C ALA A 52 -4.40 9.95 1.45
N ALA A 53 -3.45 10.89 1.45
CA ALA A 53 -2.50 11.07 2.53
C ALA A 53 -2.95 12.21 3.43
N TRP A 54 -3.07 11.94 4.72
CA TRP A 54 -3.56 12.90 5.71
C TRP A 54 -2.50 13.16 6.77
N CYS A 55 -2.42 14.40 7.25
CA CYS A 55 -1.65 14.71 8.45
C CYS A 55 -2.49 14.49 9.72
N PRO A 56 -1.87 14.43 10.91
CA PRO A 56 -2.60 14.28 12.18
C PRO A 56 -3.59 15.41 12.50
N HIS A 57 -3.51 16.55 11.82
CA HIS A 57 -4.43 17.68 11.94
C HIS A 57 -5.66 17.57 11.02
N SER A 58 -5.89 16.40 10.40
CA SER A 58 -6.98 16.15 9.46
C SER A 58 -6.92 17.01 8.19
N VAL A 59 -5.72 17.36 7.74
CA VAL A 59 -5.50 18.03 6.45
C VAL A 59 -5.05 17.01 5.41
N CYS A 60 -5.75 16.98 4.27
CA CYS A 60 -5.36 16.16 3.11
C CYS A 60 -4.14 16.80 2.43
N LEU A 61 -3.00 16.10 2.46
CA LEU A 61 -1.74 16.52 1.86
C LEU A 61 -1.66 16.19 0.36
N GLY A 62 -2.57 15.33 -0.11
CA GLY A 62 -2.67 14.90 -1.50
C GLY A 62 -3.24 13.50 -1.63
N PHE A 63 -3.31 13.02 -2.87
CA PHE A 63 -3.83 11.70 -3.19
C PHE A 63 -3.00 11.00 -4.27
N HIS A 64 -3.12 9.68 -4.32
CA HIS A 64 -2.56 8.81 -5.34
C HIS A 64 -3.70 8.05 -6.02
N CYS A 65 -3.77 8.13 -7.34
CA CYS A 65 -4.76 7.39 -8.12
C CYS A 65 -4.31 5.93 -8.27
N ILE A 66 -5.16 5.00 -7.86
CA ILE A 66 -4.92 3.56 -7.99
C ILE A 66 -5.62 3.09 -9.27
N PRO A 67 -4.92 2.76 -10.36
CA PRO A 67 -5.56 2.52 -11.65
C PRO A 67 -6.32 1.18 -11.72
N LYS A 68 -5.90 0.17 -10.96
CA LYS A 68 -6.47 -1.19 -11.01
C LYS A 68 -6.96 -1.65 -9.65
N GLY A 69 -6.08 -2.17 -8.80
CA GLY A 69 -6.44 -2.62 -7.46
C GLY A 69 -5.42 -2.14 -6.45
N GLU A 70 -5.89 -1.83 -5.25
CA GLU A 70 -5.04 -1.38 -4.16
C GLU A 70 -4.06 -2.48 -3.75
N GLY A 71 -2.77 -2.15 -3.78
CA GLY A 71 -1.71 -3.00 -3.28
C GLY A 71 -0.61 -2.22 -2.58
N ARG A 72 0.37 -2.97 -2.08
CA ARG A 72 1.53 -2.38 -1.36
C ARG A 72 2.36 -1.50 -2.27
N ASN A 73 2.37 -1.81 -3.57
CA ASN A 73 3.05 -1.02 -4.58
C ASN A 73 2.50 0.41 -4.68
N ASP A 74 1.19 0.63 -4.57
CA ASP A 74 0.60 1.96 -4.69
C ASP A 74 1.05 2.85 -3.52
N VAL A 75 0.96 2.34 -2.29
CA VAL A 75 1.39 3.05 -1.09
C VAL A 75 2.90 3.29 -1.11
N PHE A 76 3.70 2.27 -1.45
CA PHE A 76 5.15 2.41 -1.61
C PHE A 76 5.49 3.49 -2.63
N SER A 77 4.86 3.45 -3.80
CA SER A 77 5.12 4.38 -4.90
C SER A 77 4.76 5.81 -4.48
N ALA A 78 3.64 6.00 -3.79
CA ALA A 78 3.26 7.30 -3.26
C ALA A 78 4.28 7.82 -2.23
N LEU A 79 4.65 7.00 -1.24
CA LEU A 79 5.60 7.39 -0.20
C LEU A 79 7.01 7.68 -0.75
N PHE A 80 7.48 6.86 -1.68
CA PHE A 80 8.84 6.98 -2.22
C PHE A 80 8.97 8.10 -3.24
N THR A 81 7.97 8.30 -4.11
CA THR A 81 8.08 9.28 -5.21
C THR A 81 7.68 10.70 -4.80
N ARG A 82 6.94 10.88 -3.70
CA ARG A 82 6.37 12.18 -3.31
C ARG A 82 7.02 12.83 -2.10
N TRP A 83 7.58 12.06 -1.17
CA TRP A 83 8.29 12.61 -0.02
C TRP A 83 9.80 12.64 -0.28
N PRO A 84 10.55 13.68 0.13
CA PRO A 84 12.02 13.64 0.09
C PRO A 84 12.60 12.65 1.11
N GLU A 85 12.00 12.61 2.31
CA GLU A 85 12.34 11.72 3.41
C GLU A 85 11.12 10.92 3.84
N ALA A 86 11.31 9.65 4.18
CA ALA A 86 10.18 8.80 4.55
C ALA A 86 9.50 9.33 5.82
N PRO A 87 8.16 9.31 5.89
CA PRO A 87 7.45 9.66 7.11
C PRO A 87 7.94 8.82 8.30
N ARG A 88 8.03 9.42 9.48
CA ARG A 88 8.42 8.71 10.71
C ARG A 88 7.40 7.65 11.12
N VAL A 89 6.13 7.89 10.82
CA VAL A 89 5.03 6.97 11.10
C VAL A 89 4.13 6.90 9.87
N VAL A 90 3.78 5.69 9.47
CA VAL A 90 2.79 5.42 8.43
C VAL A 90 1.69 4.57 9.07
N VAL A 91 0.48 5.13 9.16
CA VAL A 91 -0.73 4.43 9.59
C VAL A 91 -1.49 3.99 8.35
N TYR A 92 -1.69 2.68 8.19
CA TYR A 92 -2.29 2.11 7.00
C TYR A 92 -2.99 0.78 7.32
N ASP A 93 -4.13 0.50 6.69
CA ASP A 93 -4.92 -0.70 6.97
C ASP A 93 -4.13 -1.98 6.68
N PHE A 94 -3.26 -1.99 5.66
CA PHE A 94 -2.44 -3.13 5.28
C PHE A 94 -0.95 -2.94 5.59
N ALA A 95 -0.66 -2.20 6.68
CA ALA A 95 0.70 -1.88 7.12
C ALA A 95 1.58 -3.11 7.38
N CYS A 96 1.01 -4.23 7.83
CA CYS A 96 1.72 -5.47 8.16
C CYS A 96 2.51 -6.05 6.98
N ALA A 97 1.96 -5.98 5.77
CA ALA A 97 2.63 -6.45 4.57
C ALA A 97 3.38 -5.32 3.85
N LEU A 98 2.92 -4.07 4.01
CA LEU A 98 3.60 -2.88 3.47
C LEU A 98 5.01 -2.71 4.05
N ALA A 99 5.19 -2.91 5.35
CA ALA A 99 6.49 -2.75 6.00
C ALA A 99 7.58 -3.60 5.34
N HIS A 100 7.30 -4.91 5.15
CA HIS A 100 8.23 -5.82 4.47
C HIS A 100 8.45 -5.43 3.02
N TYR A 101 7.39 -5.01 2.30
CA TYR A 101 7.49 -4.57 0.91
C TYR A 101 8.41 -3.36 0.75
N CYS A 102 8.30 -2.38 1.65
CA CYS A 102 9.12 -1.18 1.71
C CYS A 102 10.58 -1.49 2.06
N MET A 103 10.82 -2.29 3.09
CA MET A 103 12.17 -2.62 3.55
C MET A 103 12.94 -3.51 2.58
N LEU A 104 12.26 -4.38 1.83
CA LEU A 104 12.90 -5.21 0.80
C LEU A 104 13.44 -4.39 -0.37
N ARG A 105 12.80 -3.26 -0.66
CA ARG A 105 13.11 -2.41 -1.82
C ARG A 105 14.03 -1.26 -1.46
N GLU A 106 13.67 -0.52 -0.42
CA GLU A 106 14.32 0.75 -0.06
C GLU A 106 14.62 0.84 1.44
N PRO A 107 15.44 -0.09 1.98
CA PRO A 107 15.70 -0.17 3.41
C PRO A 107 16.34 1.11 3.95
N ARG A 108 17.21 1.76 3.17
CA ARG A 108 17.87 3.01 3.58
C ARG A 108 16.88 4.17 3.72
N TYR A 109 15.88 4.23 2.84
CA TYR A 109 14.87 5.27 2.86
C TYR A 109 13.89 5.07 4.02
N PHE A 110 13.44 3.84 4.25
CA PHE A 110 12.44 3.50 5.28
C PHE A 110 13.03 3.10 6.65
N LYS A 111 14.34 3.16 6.84
CA LYS A 111 15.03 2.73 8.09
C LYS A 111 14.46 3.33 9.38
N ASN A 112 13.92 4.55 9.29
CA ASN A 112 13.39 5.31 10.44
C ASN A 112 11.85 5.42 10.41
N THR A 113 11.19 4.63 9.55
CA THR A 113 9.73 4.63 9.41
C THR A 113 9.11 3.52 10.23
N ARG A 114 8.18 3.89 11.10
CA ARG A 114 7.33 2.94 11.82
C ARG A 114 6.02 2.73 11.05
N PHE A 115 5.77 1.50 10.65
CA PHE A 115 4.49 1.10 10.06
C PHE A 115 3.54 0.62 11.15
N VAL A 116 2.33 1.17 11.19
CA VAL A 116 1.31 0.85 12.20
C VAL A 116 0.00 0.55 11.48
N ILE A 117 -0.70 -0.48 11.95
CA ILE A 117 -2.00 -0.86 11.41
C ILE A 117 -3.05 0.15 11.88
N ASP A 118 -3.92 0.58 10.98
CA ASP A 118 -5.08 1.38 11.34
C ASP A 118 -6.01 0.61 12.31
N GLY A 119 -6.31 1.22 13.45
CA GLY A 119 -7.14 0.65 14.52
C GLY A 119 -8.55 0.31 14.07
N PHE A 120 -9.13 1.05 13.12
CA PHE A 120 -10.46 0.73 12.58
C PHE A 120 -10.49 -0.60 11.83
N HIS A 121 -9.34 -1.03 11.31
CA HIS A 121 -9.17 -2.25 10.54
C HIS A 121 -8.51 -3.38 11.33
N ALA A 122 -8.10 -3.14 12.59
CA ALA A 122 -7.32 -4.08 13.40
C ALA A 122 -8.02 -5.44 13.60
N GLN A 123 -9.35 -5.47 13.68
CA GLN A 123 -10.12 -6.71 13.83
C GLN A 123 -9.91 -7.70 12.66
N GLY A 124 -9.61 -7.19 11.46
CA GLY A 124 -9.32 -8.02 10.29
C GLY A 124 -7.94 -8.69 10.31
N HIS A 125 -7.04 -8.28 11.20
CA HIS A 125 -5.62 -8.67 11.20
C HIS A 125 -5.31 -9.89 12.07
N THR A 126 -6.10 -10.95 11.92
CA THR A 126 -6.04 -12.17 12.75
C THR A 126 -4.70 -12.91 12.77
N ARG A 127 -3.82 -12.67 11.79
CA ARG A 127 -2.51 -13.34 11.66
C ARG A 127 -1.30 -12.48 12.00
N CYS A 128 -1.45 -11.17 12.13
CA CYS A 128 -0.30 -10.26 12.30
C CYS A 128 -0.40 -9.34 13.52
N THR A 129 -1.58 -9.14 14.09
CA THR A 129 -1.75 -8.43 15.38
C THR A 129 -2.91 -9.04 16.16
N LYS A 130 -2.76 -9.12 17.49
CA LYS A 130 -3.92 -9.37 18.36
C LYS A 130 -4.72 -8.08 18.43
N ALA A 131 -6.00 -8.15 18.08
CA ALA A 131 -6.94 -7.04 18.23
C ALA A 131 -7.17 -6.73 19.72
#